data_AF-K9PGC6-F1
#
_entry.id   AF-K9PGC6-F1
#
_cell.length_a   1.000
_cell.length_b   1.000
_cell.length_c   1.000
_cell.angle_alpha   90.00
_cell.angle_beta   90.00
_cell.angle_gamma   90.00
#
_symmetry.space_group_name_H-M   'P 1'
#
loop_
_entity.id
_entity.type
_entity.pdbx_description
1 polymer ?
#
loop_
_entity_poly.entity_id
_entity_poly.type
_entity_poly.pdbx_seq_one_letter_code
_entity_poly.pdbx_strand_id
1 'polypeptide(L)' 'MIVALLYLILAGAYLLVIPVAVLFYLKQRWYVASSVERTLMYFLVFFFFPGLLVLSPFVNLRPQPRQIEV' A
#
# COMPACT_ATOMS: atom_id res chain seq x y z
N MET A 1 -12.38 -4.67 -28.34
CA MET A 1 -10.99 -4.65 -27.85
C MET A 1 -10.75 -3.57 -26.79
N ILE A 2 -11.19 -2.33 -27.00
CA ILE A 2 -11.01 -1.21 -26.03
C ILE A 2 -11.52 -1.56 -24.62
N VAL A 3 -12.72 -2.14 -24.51
CA VAL A 3 -13.30 -2.52 -23.21
C VAL A 3 -12.44 -3.52 -22.44
N ALA A 4 -11.87 -4.53 -23.11
CA ALA A 4 -11.00 -5.51 -22.48
C ALA A 4 -9.70 -4.87 -21.97
N LEU A 5 -9.09 -3.99 -22.76
CA LEU A 5 -7.90 -3.24 -22.35
C LEU A 5 -8.19 -2.32 -21.17
N LEU A 6 -9.35 -1.66 -21.16
CA LEU A 6 -9.78 -0.83 -20.04
C LEU A 6 -9.82 -1.64 -18.73
N TYR A 7 -10.49 -2.80 -18.73
CA TYR A 7 -10.54 -3.63 -17.53
C TYR A 7 -9.19 -4.20 -17.13
N LEU A 8 -8.32 -4.54 -18.09
CA LEU A 8 -6.96 -4.98 -17.82
C LEU A 8 -6.15 -3.88 -17.10
N ILE A 9 -6.23 -2.64 -17.60
CA ILE A 9 -5.55 -1.48 -16.99
C ILE A 9 -6.12 -1.21 -15.60
N LEU A 10 -7.44 -1.22 -15.44
CA LEU A 10 -8.08 -1.01 -14.13
C LEU A 10 -7.69 -2.10 -13.14
N ALA A 11 -7.64 -3.37 -13.56
CA ALA A 11 -7.21 -4.48 -12.72
C ALA A 11 -5.73 -4.35 -12.33
N GLY A 12 -4.85 -4.01 -13.27
CA GLY A 12 -3.44 -3.75 -12.99
C GLY A 12 -3.23 -2.58 -12.02
N ALA A 13 -3.98 -1.50 -12.18
CA ALA A 13 -3.96 -0.37 -11.27
C ALA A 13 -4.44 -0.76 -9.86
N TYR A 14 -5.53 -1.51 -9.77
CA TYR A 14 -6.15 -1.92 -8.52
C TYR A 14 -5.33 -2.98 -7.75
N LEU A 15 -4.69 -3.93 -8.44
CA LEU A 15 -3.95 -5.03 -7.81
C LEU A 15 -2.47 -4.73 -7.56
N LEU A 16 -1.85 -3.82 -8.33
CA LEU A 16 -0.41 -3.57 -8.26
C LEU A 16 -0.10 -2.11 -7.93
N VAL A 17 -0.53 -1.17 -8.78
CA VAL A 17 -0.07 0.23 -8.70
C VAL A 17 -0.57 0.92 -7.42
N ILE A 18 -1.88 0.88 -7.17
CA ILE A 18 -2.47 1.56 -6.01
C ILE A 18 -2.06 0.88 -4.68
N PRO A 19 -2.07 -0.46 -4.56
CA PRO A 19 -1.59 -1.13 -3.35
C PRO A 19 -0.15 -0.77 -2.97
N VAL A 20 0.76 -0.65 -3.94
CA VAL A 20 2.13 -0.16 -3.70
C VAL A 20 2.11 1.25 -3.10
N ALA A 21 1.33 2.17 -3.69
CA ALA A 21 1.19 3.53 -3.18
C ALA A 21 0.61 3.55 -1.75
N VAL A 22 -0.37 2.70 -1.46
CA VAL A 22 -0.94 2.53 -0.11
C VAL A 22 0.13 2.07 0.88
N LEU A 23 0.96 1.08 0.54
CA LEU A 23 2.05 0.63 1.41
C LEU A 23 3.05 1.74 1.74
N PHE A 24 3.42 2.57 0.77
CA PHE A 24 4.28 3.73 1.00
C PHE A 24 3.60 4.78 1.89
N TYR A 25 2.33 5.05 1.67
CA TYR A 25 1.56 5.98 2.48
C TYR A 25 1.45 5.52 3.94
N LEU A 26 1.10 4.24 4.14
CA LEU A 26 1.08 3.62 5.47
C LEU A 26 2.43 3.73 6.15
N LYS A 27 3.52 3.31 5.49
CA LYS A 27 4.88 3.35 6.05
C LYS A 27 5.27 4.76 6.52
N GLN A 28 4.98 5.79 5.72
CA GLN A 28 5.41 7.16 6.01
C GLN A 28 4.67 7.78 7.18
N ARG A 29 3.36 7.52 7.32
CA ARG A 29 2.51 8.27 8.27
C ARG A 29 1.98 7.43 9.44
N TRP A 30 2.35 6.15 9.53
CA TRP A 30 1.82 5.24 10.54
C TRP A 30 1.93 5.74 11.99
N TYR A 31 2.94 6.52 12.35
CA TYR A 31 3.13 6.99 13.73
C TYR A 31 2.62 8.41 13.98
N VAL A 32 2.22 9.14 12.94
CA VAL A 32 1.86 10.57 13.01
C VAL A 32 0.45 10.88 12.50
N ALA A 33 -0.27 9.88 11.99
CA ALA A 33 -1.62 10.06 11.43
C ALA A 33 -2.66 10.47 12.49
N SER A 34 -3.55 11.39 12.14
CA SER A 34 -4.71 11.79 12.95
C SER A 34 -5.79 10.69 12.97
N SER A 35 -6.80 10.80 13.83
CA SER A 35 -7.87 9.79 13.93
C SER A 35 -8.67 9.64 12.62
N VAL A 36 -8.98 10.76 11.95
CA VAL A 36 -9.69 10.74 10.66
C VAL A 36 -8.81 10.11 9.58
N GLU A 37 -7.53 10.51 9.54
CA GLU A 37 -6.57 9.95 8.61
C GLU A 37 -6.39 8.44 8.80
N ARG A 38 -6.31 7.98 10.05
CA ARG A 38 -6.21 6.56 10.39
C ARG A 38 -7.40 5.77 9.88
N THR A 39 -8.62 6.30 10.03
CA THR A 39 -9.83 5.66 9.50
C THR A 39 -9.75 5.51 7.98
N LEU A 40 -9.31 6.56 7.27
CA LEU A 40 -9.10 6.49 5.83
C LEU A 40 -8.01 5.47 5.45
N MET A 41 -6.91 5.41 6.21
CA MET A 41 -5.85 4.41 6.02
C MET A 41 -6.40 2.99 6.12
N TYR A 42 -7.23 2.69 7.12
CA TYR A 42 -7.86 1.38 7.24
C TYR A 42 -8.83 1.09 6.09
N PHE A 43 -9.65 2.07 5.70
CA PHE A 43 -10.51 1.94 4.53
C PHE A 43 -9.71 1.57 3.27
N LEU A 44 -8.59 2.23 3.02
CA LEU A 44 -7.73 1.93 1.86
C LEU A 44 -7.15 0.51 1.94
N VAL A 45 -6.74 0.05 3.13
CA VAL A 45 -6.27 -1.33 3.31
C VAL A 45 -7.35 -2.35 2.96
N PHE A 46 -8.59 -2.15 3.42
CA PHE A 46 -9.68 -3.07 3.11
C PHE A 46 -10.12 -3.00 1.65
N PHE A 47 -10.19 -1.78 1.09
CA PHE A 47 -10.59 -1.58 -0.29
C PHE A 47 -9.60 -2.18 -1.29
N PHE A 48 -8.30 -2.17 -0.97
CA PHE A 48 -7.22 -2.74 -1.81
C PHE A 48 -6.62 -4.04 -1.24
N PHE A 49 -7.33 -4.70 -0.31
CA PHE A 49 -6.84 -5.89 0.39
C PHE A 49 -6.32 -7.00 -0.53
N PRO A 50 -7.00 -7.35 -1.65
CA PRO A 50 -6.51 -8.39 -2.56
C PRO A 50 -5.13 -8.06 -3.15
N GLY A 51 -4.90 -6.81 -3.54
CA GLY A 51 -3.59 -6.39 -4.08
C GLY A 51 -2.50 -6.35 -3.01
N LEU A 52 -2.83 -5.89 -1.80
CA LEU A 52 -1.91 -5.91 -0.67
C LEU A 52 -1.50 -7.34 -0.30
N LEU A 53 -2.41 -8.31 -0.39
CA LEU A 53 -2.12 -9.73 -0.14
C LEU A 53 -1.12 -10.27 -1.17
N VAL A 54 -1.29 -9.94 -2.46
CA VAL A 54 -0.37 -10.33 -3.54
C VAL A 54 1.04 -9.76 -3.31
N LEU A 55 1.14 -8.52 -2.85
CA LEU A 55 2.42 -7.85 -2.61
C LEU A 55 3.08 -8.25 -1.28
N SER A 56 2.31 -8.77 -0.33
CA SER A 56 2.77 -9.05 1.04
C SER A 56 4.07 -9.89 1.15
N PRO A 57 4.34 -10.91 0.30
CA PRO A 57 5.55 -11.70 0.42
C PRO A 57 6.81 -10.95 -0.03
N PHE A 58 6.66 -9.87 -0.82
CA PHE A 58 7.77 -9.17 -1.45
C PHE A 58 8.21 -7.91 -0.68
N VAL A 59 7.39 -7.44 0.26
CA VAL A 59 7.59 -6.15 0.92
C VAL A 59 8.09 -6.36 2.34
N ASN A 60 9.30 -5.88 2.63
CA ASN A 60 9.89 -5.90 3.97
C ASN A 60 9.93 -4.48 4.57
N LEU A 61 9.06 -4.20 5.54
CA LEU A 61 8.96 -2.90 6.23
C LEU A 61 9.71 -2.86 7.56
N ARG A 62 10.67 -3.75 7.78
CA ARG A 62 11.49 -3.73 9.00
C ARG A 62 12.24 -2.40 9.13
N PRO A 63 12.34 -1.85 10.35
CA PRO A 63 13.22 -0.71 10.61
C PRO A 63 14.65 -1.02 10.18
N GLN A 64 15.31 -0.03 9.59
CA GLN A 64 16.73 -0.15 9.25
C GLN A 64 17.57 -0.18 10.53
N PRO A 65 18.69 -0.91 10.55
CA PRO A 65 19.61 -0.90 11.69
C PRO A 65 20.05 0.52 12.02
N ARG A 66 20.02 0.88 13.30
CA ARG A 66 20.54 2.16 13.78
C ARG A 66 22.07 2.12 13.77
N GLN A 67 22.70 3.19 13.28
CA GLN A 67 24.13 3.40 13.45
C GLN A 67 24.41 3.74 14.93
N ILE A 68 25.31 2.99 15.56
CA ILE A 68 25.77 3.23 16.92
C ILE A 68 27.14 3.90 16.80
N GLU A 69 27.24 5.17 17.16
CA GLU A 69 28.53 5.84 17.36
C GLU A 69 29.10 5.34 18.69
N VAL A 70 30.33 4.83 18.67
CA VAL A 70 31.09 4.37 19.84
C VAL A 70 32.06 5.45 20.26
#